data_AF-A0A445ECL4-F1
#
_entry.id   AF-A0A445ECL4-F1
#
_cell.length_a   1.000
_cell.length_b   1.000
_cell.length_c   1.000
_cell.angle_alpha   90.00
_cell.angle_beta   90.00
_cell.angle_gamma   90.00
#
_symmetry.space_group_name_H-M   'P 1'
#
loop_
_entity.id
_entity.type
_entity.pdbx_description
1 polymer ?
#
loop_
_entity_poly.entity_id
_entity_poly.type
_entity_poly.pdbx_seq_one_letter_code
_entity_poly.pdbx_strand_id
1 'polypeptide(L)'
;MFVSACGTKQSYVPVIPSLTRCNRNSKFSMLLKKGCQCSGGSSSEADHISNVTRRPSTSRGTQRLYIRLNTLLYLLTHINSLEKTLSKNPVVLPSTRQPYGNHCRSYNNGSYFEKVLSSLLTACKHVAEVAAYRLIFLDFKSVFYESLYVGDAANAKIRLALRTLKQNITLMTTLLTDKAQSLALKEVMKASFEAFLMVLLASGNSMAFTKSDYHIMSEDFESLNRQPVQPQSSQREDDSDDLDDLDYYLDEYE
;
A
#
# COMPACT_ATOMS: atom_id res chain seq x y z
N MET A 1 3.31 12.14 17.19
CA MET A 1 2.07 12.87 16.83
C MET A 1 1.78 12.85 15.32
N PHE A 2 2.77 13.06 14.43
CA PHE A 2 2.55 13.06 12.97
C PHE A 2 2.21 11.67 12.38
N VAL A 3 3.06 10.67 12.60
CA VAL A 3 2.88 9.29 12.07
C VAL A 3 1.65 8.62 12.67
N SER A 4 1.41 8.80 13.97
CA SER A 4 0.23 8.29 14.67
C SER A 4 -1.08 8.85 14.08
N ALA A 5 -1.07 10.08 13.56
CA ALA A 5 -2.23 10.69 12.91
C ALA A 5 -2.48 10.19 11.47
N CYS A 6 -1.61 9.32 10.94
CA CYS A 6 -1.86 8.63 9.67
C CYS A 6 -2.81 7.43 9.86
N GLY A 7 -2.89 6.87 11.08
CA GLY A 7 -3.66 5.67 11.37
C GLY A 7 -2.85 4.39 11.13
N THR A 8 -3.54 3.26 11.04
CA THR A 8 -2.95 1.94 10.80
C THR A 8 -3.67 1.26 9.64
N LYS A 9 -3.01 0.30 8.98
CA LYS A 9 -3.65 -0.45 7.88
C LYS A 9 -4.87 -1.25 8.34
N GLN A 10 -4.87 -1.74 9.57
CA GLN A 10 -5.94 -2.56 10.14
C GLN A 10 -7.28 -1.81 10.19
N SER A 11 -7.25 -0.48 10.20
CA SER A 11 -8.48 0.34 10.12
C SER A 11 -9.18 0.27 8.77
N TYR A 12 -8.50 -0.20 7.72
CA TYR A 12 -9.06 -0.30 6.36
C TYR A 12 -9.32 -1.74 5.92
N VAL A 13 -8.52 -2.69 6.41
CA VAL A 13 -8.68 -4.11 6.06
C VAL A 13 -10.03 -4.63 6.58
N PRO A 14 -10.90 -5.18 5.71
CA PRO A 14 -12.16 -5.75 6.13
C PRO A 14 -11.93 -6.99 7.00
N VAL A 15 -12.82 -7.21 7.98
CA VAL A 15 -12.77 -8.40 8.81
C VAL A 15 -13.18 -9.60 7.97
N ILE A 16 -12.28 -10.57 7.84
CA ILE A 16 -12.54 -11.83 7.14
C ILE A 16 -13.64 -12.58 7.93
N PRO A 17 -14.75 -12.99 7.30
CA PRO A 17 -15.75 -13.79 7.98
C PRO A 17 -15.13 -15.09 8.48
N SER A 18 -15.48 -15.53 9.68
CA SER A 18 -15.00 -16.79 10.23
C SER A 18 -15.24 -17.92 9.22
N LEU A 19 -14.20 -18.67 8.86
CA LEU A 19 -14.27 -19.76 7.90
C LEU A 19 -15.27 -20.83 8.38
N THR A 20 -16.55 -20.70 8.01
CA THR A 20 -17.54 -21.74 8.24
C THR A 20 -17.29 -22.86 7.23
N ARG A 21 -16.47 -23.81 7.64
CA ARG A 21 -16.12 -25.02 6.91
C ARG A 21 -17.39 -25.87 6.66
N CYS A 22 -18.08 -25.63 5.54
CA CYS A 22 -19.08 -26.59 5.04
C CYS A 22 -18.33 -27.77 4.43
N ASN A 23 -18.21 -28.86 5.18
CA ASN A 23 -17.77 -30.13 4.62
C ASN A 23 -18.88 -30.65 3.68
N ARG A 24 -18.54 -30.85 2.39
CA ARG A 24 -19.45 -31.36 1.35
C ARG A 24 -20.08 -32.72 1.69
N ASN A 25 -19.51 -33.44 2.66
CA ASN A 25 -20.02 -34.72 3.17
C ASN A 25 -20.70 -34.61 4.55
N SER A 26 -20.95 -33.39 5.04
CA SER A 26 -21.63 -33.21 6.33
C SER A 26 -23.13 -33.43 6.18
N LYS A 27 -23.65 -34.48 6.82
CA LYS A 27 -25.09 -34.70 7.00
C LYS A 27 -25.73 -33.76 8.03
N PHE A 28 -25.03 -32.72 8.50
CA PHE A 28 -25.61 -31.66 9.34
C PHE A 28 -26.40 -30.66 8.49
N SER A 29 -27.42 -31.14 7.79
CA SER A 29 -28.53 -30.28 7.37
C SER A 29 -29.56 -30.25 8.51
N MET A 30 -30.17 -29.08 8.71
CA MET A 30 -31.36 -28.85 9.55
C MET A 30 -31.23 -28.58 11.06
N LEU A 31 -30.35 -27.67 11.52
CA LEU A 31 -30.62 -27.00 12.81
C LEU A 31 -30.51 -25.47 12.83
N LEU A 32 -30.20 -24.80 11.71
CA LEU A 32 -30.21 -23.33 11.67
C LEU A 32 -30.99 -22.74 10.48
N LYS A 33 -32.12 -23.37 10.13
CA LYS A 33 -33.19 -22.69 9.37
C LYS A 33 -34.31 -22.30 10.32
N LYS A 34 -34.08 -21.23 11.07
CA LYS A 34 -35.16 -20.41 11.64
C LYS A 34 -34.63 -19.00 11.78
N GLY A 35 -34.93 -18.14 10.80
CA GLY A 35 -34.79 -16.70 10.99
C GLY A 35 -34.35 -15.82 9.81
N CYS A 36 -34.20 -16.30 8.58
CA CYS A 36 -34.03 -15.38 7.44
C CYS A 36 -35.10 -15.64 6.38
N GLN A 37 -36.19 -14.89 6.47
CA GLN A 37 -37.14 -14.74 5.38
C GLN A 37 -36.47 -13.86 4.33
N CYS A 38 -35.97 -14.47 3.25
CA CYS A 38 -35.71 -13.73 2.02
C CYS A 38 -37.06 -13.43 1.40
N SER A 39 -37.60 -12.23 1.66
CA SER A 39 -38.74 -11.71 0.92
C SER A 39 -38.28 -11.48 -0.52
N GLY A 40 -38.87 -12.24 -1.44
CA GLY A 40 -38.79 -11.98 -2.87
C GLY A 40 -39.40 -10.62 -3.16
N GLY A 41 -38.56 -9.71 -3.64
CA GLY A 41 -38.96 -8.45 -4.24
C GLY A 41 -38.22 -8.32 -5.56
N SER A 42 -38.85 -8.78 -6.63
CA SER A 42 -38.52 -8.31 -7.97
C SER A 42 -38.88 -6.82 -8.04
N SER A 43 -37.89 -5.94 -7.93
CA SER A 43 -38.01 -4.58 -8.43
C SER A 43 -36.93 -4.37 -9.48
N SER A 44 -37.34 -4.66 -10.72
CA SER A 44 -36.71 -4.11 -11.91
C SER A 44 -36.87 -2.59 -11.86
N GLU A 45 -35.84 -1.88 -11.39
CA GLU A 45 -35.66 -0.47 -11.73
C GLU A 45 -34.42 -0.35 -12.58
N ALA A 46 -34.69 -0.15 -13.87
CA ALA A 46 -33.75 0.22 -14.89
C ALA A 46 -33.16 1.61 -14.61
N ASP A 47 -31.96 1.80 -15.16
CA ASP A 47 -31.41 3.08 -15.59
C ASP A 47 -31.38 4.23 -14.57
N HIS A 48 -30.30 4.23 -13.78
CA HIS A 48 -29.53 5.46 -13.62
C HIS A 48 -28.09 5.24 -14.09
N ILE A 49 -27.91 5.26 -15.42
CA ILE A 49 -26.73 5.86 -16.05
C ILE A 49 -26.81 7.37 -15.76
N SER A 50 -26.63 7.75 -14.50
CA SER A 50 -26.44 9.15 -14.12
C SER A 50 -24.94 9.41 -14.18
N ASN A 51 -24.52 10.08 -15.25
CA ASN A 51 -23.29 10.86 -15.36
C ASN A 51 -22.30 10.62 -14.21
N VAL A 52 -21.42 9.63 -14.36
CA VAL A 52 -20.23 9.51 -13.51
C VAL A 52 -19.36 10.72 -13.86
N THR A 53 -19.68 11.86 -13.27
CA THR A 53 -18.78 12.98 -13.13
C THR A 53 -17.58 12.43 -12.38
N ARG A 54 -16.56 12.02 -13.14
CA ARG A 54 -15.11 11.99 -12.89
C ARG A 54 -14.67 12.29 -11.45
N ARG A 55 -15.23 11.58 -10.47
CA ARG A 55 -14.79 11.73 -9.09
C ARG A 55 -13.47 10.98 -9.02
N PRO A 56 -12.36 11.62 -8.64
CA PRO A 56 -11.10 10.91 -8.54
C PRO A 56 -11.31 9.74 -7.58
N SER A 57 -10.97 8.53 -8.04
CA SER A 57 -11.04 7.30 -7.25
C SER A 57 -10.06 7.32 -6.07
N THR A 58 -9.31 8.40 -5.90
CA THR A 58 -8.44 8.67 -4.76
C THR A 58 -9.05 9.80 -3.92
N SER A 59 -9.33 9.53 -2.65
CA SER A 59 -9.88 10.52 -1.73
C SER A 59 -8.85 11.57 -1.31
N ARG A 60 -9.33 12.74 -0.84
CA ARG A 60 -8.46 13.76 -0.22
C ARG A 60 -7.67 13.22 0.96
N GLY A 61 -8.20 12.23 1.68
CA GLY A 61 -7.50 11.57 2.79
C GLY A 61 -6.26 10.83 2.30
N THR A 62 -6.37 10.11 1.20
CA THR A 62 -5.27 9.37 0.57
C THR A 62 -4.23 10.33 -0.02
N GLN A 63 -4.68 11.39 -0.70
CA GLN A 63 -3.77 12.44 -1.21
C GLN A 63 -2.97 13.11 -0.07
N ARG A 64 -3.60 13.36 1.09
CA ARG A 64 -2.89 13.89 2.27
C ARG A 64 -1.82 12.94 2.78
N LEU A 65 -2.03 11.62 2.71
CA LEU A 65 -1.01 10.64 3.10
C LEU A 65 0.18 10.67 2.14
N TYR A 66 -0.03 10.86 0.83
CA TYR A 66 1.05 11.06 -0.14
C TYR A 66 1.88 12.31 0.16
N ILE A 67 1.24 13.43 0.47
CA ILE A 67 1.94 14.66 0.86
C ILE A 67 2.75 14.45 2.15
N ARG A 68 2.20 13.71 3.12
CA ARG A 68 2.92 13.36 4.35
C ARG A 68 4.12 12.47 4.09
N LEU A 69 4.01 11.51 3.16
CA LEU A 69 5.12 10.65 2.75
C LEU A 69 6.25 11.46 2.10
N ASN A 70 5.93 12.38 1.18
CA ASN A 70 6.92 13.29 0.60
C ASN A 70 7.63 14.12 1.68
N THR A 71 6.87 14.61 2.67
CA THR A 71 7.45 15.39 3.76
C THR A 71 8.43 14.56 4.59
N LEU A 72 8.12 13.30 4.88
CA LEU A 72 9.03 12.41 5.60
C LEU A 72 10.30 12.10 4.80
N LEU A 73 10.17 11.86 3.50
CA LEU A 73 11.32 11.61 2.61
C LEU A 73 12.19 12.85 2.40
N TYR A 74 11.58 14.03 2.39
CA TYR A 74 12.29 15.30 2.42
C TYR A 74 13.14 15.41 3.69
N LEU A 75 12.53 15.19 4.86
CA LEU A 75 13.26 15.21 6.14
C LEU A 75 14.38 14.17 6.19
N LEU A 76 14.12 12.95 5.72
CA LEU A 76 15.13 11.88 5.65
C LEU A 76 16.34 12.32 4.80
N THR A 77 16.08 12.90 3.63
CA THR A 77 17.14 13.38 2.72
C THR A 77 17.96 14.50 3.36
N HIS A 78 17.31 15.47 3.99
CA HIS A 78 18.00 16.59 4.63
C HIS A 78 18.81 16.18 5.86
N ILE A 79 18.29 15.29 6.70
CA ILE A 79 19.02 14.80 7.87
C ILE A 79 20.21 13.94 7.45
N ASN A 80 20.08 13.12 6.39
CA ASN A 80 21.23 12.40 5.81
C ASN A 80 22.31 13.36 5.28
N SER A 81 21.92 14.47 4.65
CA SER A 81 22.90 15.48 4.20
C SER A 81 23.63 16.13 5.38
N LEU A 82 22.92 16.42 6.47
CA LEU A 82 23.53 16.93 7.71
C LEU A 82 24.48 15.91 8.34
N GLU A 83 24.09 14.63 8.39
CA GLU A 83 24.94 13.52 8.85
C GLU A 83 26.26 13.48 8.08
N LYS A 84 26.20 13.50 6.74
CA LYS A 84 27.38 13.53 5.86
C LYS A 84 28.25 14.78 6.07
N THR A 85 27.65 15.92 6.41
CA THR A 85 28.38 17.18 6.64
C THR A 85 29.12 17.17 7.97
N LEU A 86 28.48 16.67 9.03
CA LEU A 86 29.07 16.58 10.38
C LEU A 86 30.13 15.47 10.47
N SER A 87 29.96 14.37 9.74
CA SER A 87 30.98 13.30 9.68
C SER A 87 32.26 13.77 9.00
N LYS A 88 32.16 14.66 8.00
CA LYS A 88 33.31 15.27 7.31
C LYS A 88 33.95 16.43 8.09
N ASN A 89 33.19 17.14 8.94
CA ASN A 89 33.67 18.31 9.69
C ASN A 89 33.29 18.24 11.18
N PRO A 90 33.94 17.38 11.99
CA PRO A 90 33.58 17.16 13.40
C PRO A 90 33.86 18.37 14.32
N VAL A 91 34.57 19.40 13.83
CA VAL A 91 35.07 20.55 14.61
C VAL A 91 33.95 21.54 15.01
N VAL A 92 32.76 21.44 14.43
CA VAL A 92 31.65 22.41 14.63
C VAL A 92 30.87 22.18 15.95
N LEU A 93 31.07 21.06 16.64
CA LEU A 93 30.53 20.92 18.00
C LEU A 93 31.52 21.47 19.03
N PRO A 94 31.10 22.40 19.91
CA PRO A 94 31.91 22.72 21.07
C PRO A 94 32.03 21.44 21.88
N SER A 95 33.22 20.84 21.82
CA SER A 95 33.65 19.82 22.76
C SER A 95 33.27 20.33 24.15
N THR A 96 32.33 19.67 24.81
CA THR A 96 32.06 19.88 26.22
C THR A 96 33.35 19.51 26.93
N ARG A 97 34.23 20.50 27.10
CA ARG A 97 35.52 20.38 27.76
C ARG A 97 35.26 19.85 29.16
N GLN A 98 35.49 18.56 29.34
CA GLN A 98 35.81 17.98 30.64
C GLN A 98 37.32 18.16 30.80
N PRO A 99 37.79 19.06 31.68
CA PRO A 99 39.19 19.11 32.03
C PRO A 99 39.46 17.97 33.03
N TYR A 100 40.52 17.21 32.79
CA TYR A 100 41.06 16.10 33.59
C TYR A 100 40.49 14.70 33.34
N GLY A 101 41.33 13.88 32.70
CA GLY A 101 41.22 12.43 32.76
C GLY A 101 41.76 11.78 31.50
N ASN A 102 43.05 11.40 31.52
CA ASN A 102 43.67 10.53 30.53
C ASN A 102 42.92 9.19 30.46
N HIS A 103 41.91 9.11 29.62
CA HIS A 103 41.40 7.90 29.02
C HIS A 103 41.01 8.27 27.60
N CYS A 104 41.85 7.89 26.64
CA CYS A 104 41.46 7.73 25.25
C CYS A 104 40.30 6.73 25.19
N ARG A 105 39.09 7.20 25.50
CA ARG A 105 37.89 6.51 25.08
C ARG A 105 37.76 6.87 23.62
N SER A 106 38.09 5.87 22.78
CA SER A 106 37.60 5.74 21.41
C SER A 106 36.33 6.56 21.26
N TYR A 107 36.45 7.73 20.64
CA TYR A 107 35.29 8.57 20.35
C TYR A 107 34.51 7.72 19.37
N ASN A 108 33.48 7.04 19.87
CA ASN A 108 32.61 6.22 19.05
C ASN A 108 32.14 7.14 17.93
N ASN A 109 32.61 6.86 16.72
CA ASN A 109 32.13 7.44 15.47
C ASN A 109 30.71 6.93 15.20
N GLY A 110 29.82 7.05 16.18
CA GLY A 110 28.41 6.73 16.05
C GLY A 110 27.76 7.79 15.19
N SER A 111 26.85 7.35 14.32
CA SER A 111 26.10 8.26 13.47
C SER A 111 25.32 9.27 14.33
N TYR A 112 25.46 10.57 14.05
CA TYR A 112 24.87 11.65 14.84
C TYR A 112 23.34 11.54 14.89
N PHE A 113 22.75 11.09 13.78
CA PHE A 113 21.31 11.00 13.59
C PHE A 113 20.78 9.56 13.42
N GLU A 114 21.55 8.53 13.75
CA GLU A 114 21.20 7.10 13.54
C GLU A 114 19.74 6.77 13.92
N LYS A 115 19.36 7.13 15.16
CA LYS A 115 18.01 6.87 15.69
C LYS A 115 16.93 7.64 14.94
N VAL A 116 17.23 8.87 14.51
CA VAL A 116 16.28 9.73 13.79
C VAL A 116 16.08 9.21 12.37
N LEU A 117 17.16 8.84 11.69
CA LEU A 117 17.14 8.25 10.35
C LEU A 117 16.39 6.92 10.32
N SER A 118 16.69 6.01 11.27
CA SER A 118 15.97 4.75 11.44
C SER A 118 14.46 4.99 11.67
N SER A 119 14.12 5.91 12.58
CA SER A 119 12.72 6.24 12.87
C SER A 119 11.99 6.85 11.67
N LEU A 120 12.67 7.70 10.88
CA LEU A 120 12.12 8.28 9.65
C LEU A 120 11.88 7.23 8.58
N LEU A 121 12.81 6.28 8.41
CA LEU A 121 12.65 5.18 7.46
C LEU A 121 11.43 4.32 7.82
N THR A 122 11.30 3.93 9.09
CA THR A 122 10.12 3.20 9.58
C THR A 122 8.84 4.01 9.39
N ALA A 123 8.87 5.32 9.63
CA ALA A 123 7.74 6.20 9.40
C ALA A 123 7.34 6.28 7.92
N CYS A 124 8.30 6.37 7.00
CA CYS A 124 8.05 6.34 5.55
C CYS A 124 7.35 5.05 5.15
N LYS A 125 7.89 3.89 5.56
CA LYS A 125 7.31 2.56 5.31
C LYS A 125 5.87 2.48 5.85
N HIS A 126 5.65 2.93 7.09
CA HIS A 126 4.32 2.93 7.72
C HIS A 126 3.32 3.82 6.96
N VAL A 127 3.70 5.05 6.61
CA VAL A 127 2.77 5.97 5.91
C VAL A 127 2.46 5.48 4.50
N ALA A 128 3.45 4.89 3.79
CA ALA A 128 3.23 4.27 2.49
C ALA A 128 2.24 3.09 2.59
N GLU A 129 2.43 2.20 3.57
CA GLU A 129 1.51 1.09 3.82
C GLU A 129 0.09 1.61 4.11
N VAL A 130 -0.06 2.55 5.04
CA VAL A 130 -1.37 3.11 5.39
C VAL A 130 -2.05 3.79 4.18
N ALA A 131 -1.29 4.49 3.34
CA ALA A 131 -1.82 5.11 2.12
C ALA A 131 -2.31 4.06 1.11
N ALA A 132 -1.54 2.99 0.91
CA ALA A 132 -1.88 1.90 0.01
C ALA A 132 -3.15 1.16 0.46
N TYR A 133 -3.23 0.76 1.73
CA TYR A 133 -4.40 0.03 2.24
C TYR A 133 -5.65 0.92 2.26
N ARG A 134 -5.50 2.22 2.55
CA ARG A 134 -6.60 3.17 2.40
C ARG A 134 -7.05 3.27 0.94
N LEU A 135 -6.13 3.40 0.00
CA LEU A 135 -6.48 3.46 -1.42
C LEU A 135 -7.27 2.21 -1.84
N ILE A 136 -6.75 1.02 -1.54
CA ILE A 136 -7.31 -0.24 -2.02
C ILE A 136 -8.62 -0.62 -1.31
N PHE A 137 -8.65 -0.54 0.02
CA PHE A 137 -9.79 -1.04 0.81
C PHE A 137 -10.83 0.01 1.19
N LEU A 138 -10.56 1.30 0.95
CA LEU A 138 -11.55 2.37 1.15
C LEU A 138 -11.95 3.01 -0.17
N ASP A 139 -11.00 3.58 -0.91
CA ASP A 139 -11.33 4.39 -2.08
C ASP A 139 -11.64 3.54 -3.32
N PHE A 140 -10.94 2.42 -3.48
CA PHE A 140 -11.08 1.47 -4.60
C PHE A 140 -11.98 0.26 -4.28
N LYS A 141 -12.52 0.22 -3.04
CA LYS A 141 -13.29 -0.91 -2.49
C LYS A 141 -14.43 -1.36 -3.39
N SER A 142 -15.24 -0.42 -3.88
CA SER A 142 -16.44 -0.72 -4.66
C SER A 142 -16.13 -1.28 -6.06
N VAL A 143 -14.99 -0.93 -6.64
CA VAL A 143 -14.57 -1.35 -7.99
C VAL A 143 -13.74 -2.63 -7.96
N PHE A 144 -13.13 -2.94 -6.82
CA PHE A 144 -12.26 -4.10 -6.66
C PHE A 144 -12.84 -5.11 -5.68
N TYR A 145 -12.78 -4.82 -4.39
CA TYR A 145 -13.13 -5.76 -3.34
C TYR A 145 -14.61 -6.19 -3.35
N GLU A 146 -15.54 -5.26 -3.62
CA GLU A 146 -16.99 -5.55 -3.55
C GLU A 146 -17.61 -5.97 -4.88
N SER A 147 -16.93 -5.81 -6.02
CA SER A 147 -17.53 -6.06 -7.34
C SER A 147 -16.79 -7.07 -8.21
N LEU A 148 -15.53 -7.40 -7.90
CA LEU A 148 -14.80 -8.42 -8.64
C LEU A 148 -15.45 -9.79 -8.40
N TYR A 149 -15.75 -10.53 -9.48
CA TYR A 149 -16.40 -11.85 -9.48
C TYR A 149 -17.80 -11.95 -8.84
N VAL A 150 -18.47 -10.83 -8.54
CA VAL A 150 -19.87 -10.87 -8.10
C VAL A 150 -20.76 -11.48 -9.20
N GLY A 151 -21.53 -12.51 -8.83
CA GLY A 151 -22.47 -13.19 -9.73
C GLY A 151 -21.86 -14.40 -10.45
N ASP A 152 -20.77 -14.20 -11.18
CA ASP A 152 -20.04 -15.27 -11.88
C ASP A 152 -18.60 -14.86 -12.21
N ALA A 153 -17.68 -15.82 -12.22
CA ALA A 153 -16.29 -15.65 -12.63
C ALA A 153 -16.17 -15.23 -14.10
N ALA A 154 -17.03 -15.72 -14.99
CA ALA A 154 -17.02 -15.34 -16.41
C ALA A 154 -17.35 -13.85 -16.66
N ASN A 155 -18.04 -13.20 -15.71
CA ASN A 155 -18.39 -11.78 -15.76
C ASN A 155 -17.40 -10.88 -15.01
N ALA A 156 -16.20 -11.39 -14.72
CA ALA A 156 -15.17 -10.67 -13.98
C ALA A 156 -14.89 -9.29 -14.59
N LYS A 157 -15.05 -8.24 -13.77
CA LYS A 157 -14.75 -6.85 -14.16
C LYS A 157 -13.29 -6.48 -13.92
N ILE A 158 -12.36 -7.44 -13.98
CA ILE A 158 -10.95 -7.18 -13.67
C ILE A 158 -10.38 -6.06 -14.55
N ARG A 159 -10.78 -5.98 -15.83
CA ARG A 159 -10.27 -4.95 -16.75
C ARG A 159 -10.66 -3.54 -16.31
N LEU A 160 -11.84 -3.37 -15.69
CA LEU A 160 -12.27 -2.09 -15.13
C LEU A 160 -11.46 -1.76 -13.87
N ALA A 161 -11.26 -2.74 -13.00
CA ALA A 161 -10.40 -2.61 -11.83
C ALA A 161 -8.97 -2.21 -12.21
N LEU A 162 -8.33 -2.93 -13.13
CA LEU A 162 -6.97 -2.65 -13.58
C LEU A 162 -6.84 -1.25 -14.19
N ARG A 163 -7.82 -0.81 -14.99
CA ARG A 163 -7.84 0.56 -15.54
C ARG A 163 -7.89 1.60 -14.42
N THR A 164 -8.72 1.38 -13.41
CA THR A 164 -8.87 2.30 -12.27
C THR A 164 -7.62 2.31 -11.40
N LEU A 165 -7.01 1.14 -11.18
CA LEU A 165 -5.74 0.99 -10.46
C LEU A 165 -4.63 1.75 -11.19
N LYS A 166 -4.51 1.60 -12.51
CA LYS A 166 -3.56 2.36 -13.33
C LYS A 166 -3.75 3.87 -13.19
N GLN A 167 -5.00 4.35 -13.22
CA GLN A 167 -5.30 5.78 -13.02
C GLN A 167 -4.88 6.27 -11.62
N ASN A 168 -5.14 5.48 -10.58
CA ASN A 168 -4.72 5.80 -9.22
C ASN A 168 -3.19 5.81 -9.08
N ILE A 169 -2.48 4.86 -9.71
CA ILE A 169 -1.01 4.82 -9.75
C ILE A 169 -0.47 6.07 -10.48
N THR A 170 -1.04 6.44 -11.63
CA THR A 170 -0.64 7.67 -12.35
C THR A 170 -0.88 8.93 -11.52
N LEU A 171 -2.00 9.01 -10.78
CA LEU A 171 -2.23 10.13 -9.87
C LEU A 171 -1.21 10.12 -8.72
N MET A 172 -0.91 8.96 -8.16
CA MET A 172 0.10 8.81 -7.12
C MET A 172 1.47 9.29 -7.60
N THR A 173 1.90 8.94 -8.82
CA THR A 173 3.20 9.38 -9.36
C THR A 173 3.25 10.88 -9.64
N THR A 174 2.12 11.53 -9.93
CA THR A 174 2.08 13.00 -10.07
C THR A 174 2.14 13.73 -8.71
N LEU A 175 1.73 13.07 -7.62
CA LEU A 175 1.74 13.67 -6.28
C LEU A 175 3.02 13.35 -5.50
N LEU A 176 3.67 12.23 -5.77
CA LEU A 176 4.85 11.75 -5.06
C LEU A 176 6.15 12.13 -5.77
N THR A 177 7.18 12.42 -4.99
CA THR A 177 8.55 12.56 -5.53
C THR A 177 9.06 11.21 -6.03
N ASP A 178 10.03 11.21 -6.95
CA ASP A 178 10.53 9.96 -7.56
C ASP A 178 11.01 8.95 -6.51
N LYS A 179 11.70 9.43 -5.46
CA LYS A 179 12.12 8.61 -4.31
C LYS A 179 10.96 7.99 -3.52
N ALA A 180 9.80 8.64 -3.51
CA ALA A 180 8.60 8.16 -2.82
C ALA A 180 7.76 7.20 -3.66
N GLN A 181 7.86 7.30 -5.00
CA GLN A 181 7.05 6.53 -5.93
C GLN A 181 7.32 5.03 -5.83
N SER A 182 8.58 4.61 -5.74
CA SER A 182 8.94 3.18 -5.64
C SER A 182 8.38 2.53 -4.37
N LEU A 183 8.58 3.18 -3.22
CA LEU A 183 8.07 2.71 -1.92
C LEU A 183 6.53 2.64 -1.91
N ALA A 184 5.86 3.68 -2.41
CA ALA A 184 4.41 3.71 -2.46
C ALA A 184 3.84 2.68 -3.45
N LEU A 185 4.46 2.51 -4.62
CA LEU A 185 4.06 1.52 -5.61
C LEU A 185 4.19 0.10 -5.06
N LYS A 186 5.29 -0.22 -4.36
CA LYS A 186 5.48 -1.52 -3.67
C LYS A 186 4.32 -1.82 -2.74
N GLU A 187 3.94 -0.87 -1.88
CA GLU A 187 2.83 -1.05 -0.94
C GLU A 187 1.46 -1.10 -1.63
N VAL A 188 1.23 -0.32 -2.70
CA VAL A 188 -0.01 -0.38 -3.50
C VAL A 188 -0.17 -1.74 -4.17
N MET A 189 0.90 -2.28 -4.76
CA MET A 189 0.86 -3.61 -5.37
C MET A 189 0.62 -4.71 -4.32
N LYS A 190 1.33 -4.64 -3.19
CA LYS A 190 1.11 -5.55 -2.05
C LYS A 190 -0.34 -5.53 -1.56
N ALA A 191 -0.91 -4.36 -1.33
CA ALA A 191 -2.31 -4.21 -0.92
C ALA A 191 -3.29 -4.71 -1.99
N SER A 192 -2.97 -4.52 -3.28
CA SER A 192 -3.79 -5.01 -4.41
C SER A 192 -3.81 -6.54 -4.47
N PHE A 193 -2.67 -7.19 -4.29
CA PHE A 193 -2.59 -8.66 -4.21
C PHE A 193 -3.34 -9.19 -2.98
N GLU A 194 -3.19 -8.54 -1.82
CA GLU A 194 -3.92 -8.95 -0.62
C GLU A 194 -5.44 -8.83 -0.81
N ALA A 195 -5.91 -7.73 -1.42
CA ALA A 195 -7.31 -7.56 -1.74
C ALA A 195 -7.81 -8.60 -2.75
N PHE A 196 -7.01 -8.93 -3.78
CA PHE A 196 -7.34 -9.99 -4.74
C PHE A 196 -7.48 -11.34 -4.02
N LEU A 197 -6.53 -11.70 -3.16
CA LEU A 197 -6.59 -12.92 -2.36
C LEU A 197 -7.80 -12.93 -1.42
N MET A 198 -8.15 -11.81 -0.80
CA MET A 198 -9.36 -11.73 0.03
C MET A 198 -10.63 -11.93 -0.80
N VAL A 199 -10.72 -11.39 -2.02
CA VAL A 199 -11.85 -11.67 -2.91
C VAL A 199 -11.95 -13.18 -3.21
N LEU A 200 -10.81 -13.84 -3.45
CA LEU A 200 -10.80 -15.27 -3.72
C LEU A 200 -11.15 -16.14 -2.50
N LEU A 201 -10.69 -15.76 -1.31
CA LEU A 201 -10.75 -16.61 -0.11
C LEU A 201 -11.88 -16.26 0.85
N ALA A 202 -12.30 -15.00 0.88
CA ALA A 202 -13.17 -14.44 1.93
C ALA A 202 -14.53 -13.93 1.42
N SER A 203 -14.85 -14.11 0.14
CA SER A 203 -16.06 -13.52 -0.47
C SER A 203 -17.39 -14.21 -0.10
N GLY A 204 -17.33 -15.28 0.69
CA GLY A 204 -18.52 -15.95 1.21
C GLY A 204 -19.40 -16.53 0.10
N ASN A 205 -20.71 -16.62 0.37
CA ASN A 205 -21.65 -17.33 -0.52
C ASN A 205 -21.96 -16.58 -1.83
N SER A 206 -21.54 -15.33 -1.96
CA SER A 206 -21.80 -14.49 -3.14
C SER A 206 -20.91 -14.86 -4.34
N MET A 207 -19.84 -15.63 -4.11
CA MET A 207 -18.90 -16.08 -5.12
C MET A 207 -18.52 -17.54 -4.84
N ALA A 208 -19.12 -18.47 -5.60
CA ALA A 208 -18.82 -19.89 -5.49
C ALA A 208 -17.93 -20.31 -6.66
N PHE A 209 -16.63 -20.50 -6.38
CA PHE A 209 -15.66 -20.87 -7.41
C PHE A 209 -15.63 -22.37 -7.66
N THR A 210 -15.47 -22.73 -8.92
CA THR A 210 -15.35 -24.09 -9.42
C THR A 210 -13.99 -24.31 -10.07
N LYS A 211 -13.61 -25.57 -10.33
CA LYS A 211 -12.32 -25.88 -10.97
C LYS A 211 -12.20 -25.31 -12.39
N SER A 212 -13.32 -25.10 -13.09
CA SER A 212 -13.34 -24.47 -14.42
C SER A 212 -12.96 -22.99 -14.41
N ASP A 213 -13.17 -22.30 -13.28
CA ASP A 213 -12.91 -20.87 -13.14
C ASP A 213 -11.41 -20.56 -12.96
N TYR A 214 -10.61 -21.59 -12.68
CA TYR A 214 -9.17 -21.48 -12.47
C TYR A 214 -8.46 -20.71 -13.59
N HIS A 215 -8.81 -20.96 -14.85
CA HIS A 215 -8.13 -20.31 -15.98
C HIS A 215 -8.37 -18.80 -15.98
N ILE A 216 -9.59 -18.36 -15.67
CA ILE A 216 -9.98 -16.94 -15.59
C ILE A 216 -9.21 -16.27 -14.47
N MET A 217 -9.19 -16.89 -13.29
CA MET A 217 -8.46 -16.37 -12.14
C MET A 217 -6.95 -16.27 -12.39
N SER A 218 -6.38 -17.26 -13.06
CA SER A 218 -4.97 -17.28 -13.41
C SER A 218 -4.61 -16.15 -14.37
N GLU A 219 -5.45 -15.91 -15.40
CA GLU A 219 -5.27 -14.81 -16.35
C GLU A 219 -5.42 -13.45 -15.66
N ASP A 220 -6.40 -13.32 -14.77
CA ASP A 220 -6.66 -12.09 -14.02
C ASP A 220 -5.53 -11.76 -13.04
N PHE A 221 -4.98 -12.78 -12.37
CA PHE A 221 -3.81 -12.64 -11.52
C PHE A 221 -2.58 -12.19 -12.31
N GLU A 222 -2.35 -12.79 -13.48
CA GLU A 222 -1.25 -12.39 -14.35
C GLU A 222 -1.44 -10.95 -14.87
N SER A 223 -2.67 -10.58 -15.20
CA SER A 223 -3.03 -9.23 -15.63
C SER A 223 -2.80 -8.18 -14.55
N LEU A 224 -3.02 -8.53 -13.28
CA LEU A 224 -2.69 -7.69 -12.13
C LEU A 224 -1.16 -7.58 -11.95
N ASN A 225 -0.43 -8.69 -12.11
CA ASN A 225 1.03 -8.71 -11.98
C ASN A 225 1.75 -7.87 -13.05
N ARG A 226 1.13 -7.70 -14.24
CA ARG A 226 1.66 -6.85 -15.33
C ARG A 226 1.37 -5.35 -15.16
N GLN A 227 0.61 -4.92 -14.14
CA GLN A 227 0.30 -3.50 -13.91
C GLN A 227 1.44 -2.60 -13.38
N PRO A 228 2.53 -3.08 -12.75
CA PRO A 228 3.65 -2.19 -12.41
C PRO A 228 4.18 -1.56 -13.70
N VAL A 229 3.93 -0.27 -13.82
CA VAL A 229 4.20 0.52 -15.03
C VAL A 229 5.69 0.43 -15.35
N GLN A 230 6.01 -0.01 -16.57
CA GLN A 230 7.36 0.11 -17.14
C GLN A 230 7.87 1.54 -16.98
N PRO A 231 9.12 1.76 -16.55
CA PRO A 231 9.70 3.09 -16.48
C PRO A 231 9.59 3.75 -17.86
N GLN A 232 8.98 4.93 -17.95
CA GLN A 232 9.24 5.78 -19.10
C GLN A 232 10.71 6.16 -19.04
N SER A 233 11.50 5.60 -19.94
CA SER A 233 12.88 5.99 -20.21
C SER A 233 12.88 7.46 -20.65
N SER A 234 12.99 8.37 -19.69
CA SER A 234 13.33 9.76 -19.96
C SER A 234 14.82 9.89 -19.74
N GLN A 235 15.57 9.95 -20.84
CA GLN A 235 16.96 10.37 -20.85
C GLN A 235 17.06 11.73 -20.15
N ARG A 236 17.71 11.76 -18.99
CA ARG A 236 18.47 12.92 -18.51
C ARG A 236 19.77 12.36 -17.93
N GLU A 237 20.82 12.55 -18.71
CA GLU A 237 22.20 12.47 -18.25
C GLU A 237 22.46 13.57 -17.21
N ASP A 238 23.49 13.31 -16.39
CA ASP A 238 24.16 14.20 -15.42
C ASP A 238 23.46 14.46 -14.08
N ASP A 239 23.77 13.58 -13.11
CA ASP A 239 24.58 13.91 -11.91
C ASP A 239 24.67 12.65 -11.02
N SER A 240 25.51 11.72 -11.46
CA SER A 240 25.82 10.47 -10.77
C SER A 240 26.93 10.71 -9.76
N ASP A 241 26.59 10.83 -8.48
CA ASP A 241 27.52 10.54 -7.35
C ASP A 241 26.84 10.36 -5.97
N ASP A 242 25.50 10.25 -5.87
CA ASP A 242 24.82 10.12 -4.56
C ASP A 242 23.77 8.99 -4.49
N LEU A 243 23.76 8.08 -5.48
CA LEU A 243 22.68 7.09 -5.67
C LEU A 243 22.91 5.70 -5.04
N ASP A 244 24.14 5.34 -4.67
CA ASP A 244 24.42 3.96 -4.24
C ASP A 244 24.14 3.69 -2.75
N ASP A 245 24.07 4.72 -1.91
CA ASP A 245 23.94 4.53 -0.45
C ASP A 245 22.50 4.21 0.01
N LEU A 246 21.45 4.55 -0.75
CA LEU A 246 20.08 4.38 -0.27
C LEU A 246 19.43 3.07 -0.68
N ASP A 247 19.83 2.50 -1.82
CA ASP A 247 19.44 1.14 -2.21
C ASP A 247 20.09 0.11 -1.28
N TYR A 248 21.33 0.35 -0.83
CA TYR A 248 21.99 -0.48 0.18
C TYR A 248 21.20 -0.56 1.50
N TYR A 249 20.61 0.55 1.97
CA TYR A 249 19.82 0.55 3.22
C TYR A 249 18.40 -0.04 3.07
N LEU A 250 17.88 -0.19 1.85
CA LEU A 250 16.56 -0.76 1.63
C LEU A 250 16.59 -2.27 1.42
N ASP A 251 17.71 -2.83 0.96
CA ASP A 251 17.92 -4.27 0.78
C ASP A 251 18.48 -4.98 2.03
N GLU A 252 19.10 -4.27 2.99
CA GLU A 252 19.78 -4.92 4.14
C GLU A 252 18.84 -5.36 5.29
N TYR A 253 17.51 -5.31 5.11
CA TYR A 253 16.53 -5.75 6.12
C TYR A 253 15.35 -6.53 5.52
N GLU A 254 15.61 -7.39 4.53
CA GLU A 254 14.70 -8.45 4.08
C GLU A 254 14.90 -9.76 4.88
#